data_AF-X1BTC9-F1
#
_entry.id   AF-X1BTC9-F1
#
_cell.length_a   1.000
_cell.length_b   1.000
_cell.length_c   1.000
_cell.angle_alpha   90.00
_cell.angle_beta   90.00
_cell.angle_gamma   90.00
#
_symmetry.space_group_name_H-M   'P 1'
#
loop_
_entity.id
_entity.type
_entity.pdbx_description
1 polymer ?
#
loop_
_entity_poly.entity_id
_entity_poly.type
_entity_poly.pdbx_seq_one_letter_code
_entity_poly.pdbx_strand_id
1 'polypeptide(L)'
;EIMLYLTDLAVVFDHLLNRMKIISTMKIESKISAGKAYDISVGNIENLEKKIKQNNGNNFRSSFDSAAIDNSTVGLNLKSNFEKEKFLEGVKRVKKYITEGEAFQVVLSQRFYTDKFSDSFSIYRGLRTINPSPYMYYFNFGEFKIIGASPEPLIKINGRKILTCPIAGTRRRGQTPKEDRALASDLLCDRKEKAEHNMLVDLSRNDLGRVCKYNSVKIKKYMSVERYSHVMHLVSRVEGVLDKNNSIYDALKSVFPAGTLSGAPKIR
;
A
#
# COMPACT_ATOMS: atom_id res chain seq x y z
N GLU A 1 11.12 -2.19 -14.10
CA GLU A 1 11.24 -0.73 -14.28
C GLU A 1 10.80 -0.03 -12.99
N ILE A 2 11.36 1.14 -12.69
CA ILE A 2 11.03 1.93 -11.48
C ILE A 2 11.04 3.41 -11.86
N MET A 3 10.05 4.18 -11.39
CA MET A 3 10.04 5.65 -11.49
C MET A 3 9.96 6.24 -10.08
N LEU A 4 10.85 7.19 -9.77
CA LEU A 4 10.98 7.81 -8.45
C LEU A 4 10.95 9.34 -8.58
N TYR A 5 10.33 10.01 -7.61
CA TYR A 5 10.54 11.44 -7.42
C TYR A 5 11.77 11.68 -6.56
N LEU A 6 12.68 12.50 -7.05
CA LEU A 6 13.61 13.22 -6.20
C LEU A 6 12.98 14.57 -5.87
N THR A 7 12.82 14.89 -4.58
CA THR A 7 12.15 16.10 -4.13
C THR A 7 13.10 16.98 -3.34
N ASP A 8 13.16 18.26 -3.70
CA ASP A 8 13.98 19.27 -3.04
C ASP A 8 13.20 20.10 -2.02
N LEU A 9 11.88 19.91 -1.95
CA LEU A 9 10.99 20.63 -1.07
C LEU A 9 9.82 19.73 -0.66
N ALA A 10 9.73 19.43 0.64
CA ALA A 10 8.70 18.58 1.21
C ALA A 10 7.97 19.30 2.35
N VAL A 11 6.66 19.03 2.46
CA VAL A 11 5.84 19.43 3.60
C VAL A 11 5.41 18.17 4.34
N VAL A 12 5.79 18.09 5.62
CA VAL A 12 5.44 16.97 6.50
C VAL A 12 4.39 17.45 7.50
N PHE A 13 3.22 16.81 7.44
CA PHE A 13 2.13 17.03 8.40
C PHE A 13 2.20 15.98 9.51
N ASP A 14 2.49 16.43 10.73
CA ASP A 14 2.40 15.63 11.93
C ASP A 14 1.04 15.88 12.60
N HIS A 15 0.08 15.00 12.32
CA HIS A 15 -1.27 15.12 12.87
C HIS A 15 -1.33 14.84 14.37
N LEU A 16 -0.38 14.09 14.94
CA LEU A 16 -0.36 13.79 16.37
C LEU A 16 0.05 15.03 17.17
N LEU A 17 1.06 15.75 16.69
CA LEU A 17 1.55 16.97 17.33
C LEU A 17 0.87 18.24 16.80
N ASN A 18 -0.01 18.11 15.81
CA ASN A 18 -0.62 19.20 15.07
C ASN A 18 0.42 20.21 14.55
N ARG A 19 1.49 19.69 13.93
CA ARG A 19 2.61 20.49 13.41
C ARG A 19 2.81 20.25 11.93
N MET A 20 3.26 21.29 11.25
CA MET A 20 3.71 21.22 9.87
C MET A 20 5.20 21.54 9.82
N LYS A 21 5.98 20.72 9.11
CA LYS A 21 7.41 20.97 8.87
C LYS A 21 7.64 21.15 7.38
N ILE A 22 8.29 22.24 7.00
CA ILE A 22 8.76 22.46 5.63
C ILE A 22 10.24 22.10 5.61
N ILE A 23 10.63 21.22 4.71
CA ILE A 23 11.99 20.73 4.56
C ILE A 23 12.43 21.06 3.14
N SER A 24 13.47 21.86 2.99
CA SER A 24 14.13 22.06 1.69
C SER A 24 15.48 21.38 1.71
N THR A 25 15.74 20.56 0.69
CA THR A 25 17.01 19.89 0.47
C THR A 25 17.63 20.42 -0.81
N MET A 26 18.87 20.90 -0.73
CA MET A 26 19.65 21.28 -1.91
C MET A 26 20.91 20.46 -1.99
N LYS A 27 21.20 19.99 -3.20
CA LYS A 27 22.48 19.38 -3.52
C LYS A 27 23.51 20.50 -3.73
N ILE A 28 24.61 20.44 -2.99
CA ILE A 28 25.74 21.34 -3.21
C ILE A 28 26.51 20.82 -4.43
N GLU A 29 26.38 21.51 -5.55
CA GLU A 29 27.14 21.23 -6.76
C GLU A 29 28.30 22.22 -6.90
N SER A 30 29.30 21.88 -7.73
CA SER A 30 30.57 22.62 -7.86
C SER A 30 30.42 24.11 -8.20
N LYS A 31 29.24 24.55 -8.63
CA LYS A 31 28.94 25.93 -9.07
C LYS A 31 28.27 26.81 -7.99
N ILE A 32 27.92 26.28 -6.82
CA ILE A 32 27.19 27.03 -5.78
C ILE A 32 27.89 26.84 -4.42
N SER A 33 28.21 27.95 -3.75
CA SER A 33 28.76 27.91 -2.40
C SER A 33 27.71 27.43 -1.39
N ALA A 34 28.15 26.80 -0.30
CA ALA A 34 27.25 26.34 0.76
C ALA A 34 26.34 27.45 1.31
N GLY A 35 26.88 28.68 1.48
CA GLY A 35 26.10 29.84 1.92
C GLY A 35 24.98 30.20 0.93
N LYS A 36 25.29 30.25 -0.37
CA LYS A 36 24.28 30.54 -1.40
C LYS A 36 23.19 29.45 -1.48
N ALA A 37 23.56 28.18 -1.32
CA ALA A 37 22.59 27.07 -1.28
C ALA A 37 21.67 27.15 -0.04
N TYR A 38 22.22 27.56 1.10
CA TYR A 38 21.44 27.82 2.31
C TYR A 38 20.43 28.95 2.08
N ASP A 39 20.87 30.09 1.54
CA ASP A 39 20.00 31.24 1.29
C ASP A 39 18.85 30.90 0.33
N ILE A 40 19.12 30.13 -0.73
CA ILE A 40 18.07 29.65 -1.65
C ILE A 40 17.08 28.73 -0.92
N SER A 41 17.57 27.81 -0.08
CA SER A 41 16.72 26.88 0.69
C SER A 41 15.81 27.64 1.67
N VAL A 42 16.34 28.66 2.36
CA VAL A 42 15.55 29.55 3.23
C VAL A 42 14.48 30.28 2.41
N GLY A 43 14.85 30.87 1.27
CA GLY A 43 13.89 31.53 0.38
C GLY A 43 12.78 30.59 -0.12
N ASN A 44 13.09 29.33 -0.45
CA ASN A 44 12.11 28.33 -0.83
C ASN A 44 11.11 28.03 0.30
N ILE A 45 11.61 27.90 1.53
CA ILE A 45 10.80 27.66 2.73
C ILE A 45 9.85 28.85 2.97
N GLU A 46 10.39 30.08 2.99
CA GLU A 46 9.59 31.30 3.22
C GLU A 46 8.51 31.50 2.15
N ASN A 47 8.86 31.25 0.89
CA ASN A 47 7.92 31.36 -0.22
C ASN A 47 6.78 30.33 -0.11
N LEU A 48 7.10 29.09 0.29
CA LEU A 48 6.08 28.08 0.51
C LEU A 48 5.21 28.40 1.73
N GLU A 49 5.81 28.88 2.81
CA GLU A 49 5.09 29.31 4.00
C GLU A 49 4.11 30.44 3.68
N LYS A 50 4.54 31.45 2.91
CA LYS A 50 3.67 32.54 2.42
C LYS A 50 2.49 31.98 1.62
N LYS A 51 2.73 31.05 0.68
CA LYS A 51 1.67 30.41 -0.10
C LYS A 51 0.66 29.67 0.78
N ILE A 52 1.14 28.92 1.78
CA ILE A 52 0.27 28.18 2.70
C ILE A 52 -0.59 29.15 3.53
N LYS A 53 0.01 30.24 4.06
CA LYS A 53 -0.71 31.26 4.83
C LYS A 53 -1.74 32.01 3.99
N GLN A 54 -1.41 32.38 2.75
CA GLN A 54 -2.31 33.08 1.84
C GLN A 54 -3.49 32.19 1.39
N ASN A 55 -3.24 30.90 1.20
CA ASN A 55 -4.26 29.97 0.73
C ASN A 55 -5.23 29.51 1.84
N ASN A 56 -5.00 29.89 3.10
CA ASN A 56 -5.92 29.61 4.21
C ASN A 56 -7.21 30.46 4.17
N GLY A 57 -7.32 31.45 3.27
CA GLY A 57 -8.48 32.34 3.14
C GLY A 57 -9.48 32.00 2.02
N ASN A 58 -9.13 31.15 1.06
CA ASN A 58 -9.99 30.85 -0.10
C ASN A 58 -10.65 29.48 0.04
N ASN A 59 -11.91 29.48 0.49
CA ASN A 59 -13.06 28.67 0.06
C ASN A 59 -12.87 27.26 -0.56
N PHE A 60 -11.83 26.49 -0.25
CA PHE A 60 -11.76 25.08 -0.69
C PHE A 60 -12.73 24.16 0.07
N ARG A 61 -13.44 24.71 1.08
CA ARG A 61 -14.61 24.10 1.72
C ARG A 61 -15.84 24.05 0.80
N SER A 62 -15.96 24.91 -0.22
CA SER A 62 -17.26 25.10 -0.89
C SER A 62 -17.63 24.08 -1.96
N SER A 63 -16.70 23.36 -2.58
CA SER A 63 -17.05 22.47 -3.71
C SER A 63 -17.54 21.08 -3.31
N PHE A 64 -17.36 20.67 -2.04
CA PHE A 64 -17.77 19.35 -1.55
C PHE A 64 -18.77 19.39 -0.40
N ASP A 65 -18.81 20.46 0.41
CA ASP A 65 -19.88 20.60 1.41
C ASP A 65 -21.22 20.99 0.75
N SER A 66 -21.21 21.46 -0.51
CA SER A 66 -22.41 21.82 -1.28
C SER A 66 -22.77 20.84 -2.40
N ALA A 67 -21.87 19.93 -2.77
CA ALA A 67 -22.26 18.79 -3.58
C ALA A 67 -22.97 17.81 -2.64
N ALA A 68 -24.29 17.96 -2.54
CA ALA A 68 -25.15 16.83 -2.24
C ALA A 68 -24.54 15.63 -2.97
N ILE A 69 -24.15 14.59 -2.23
CA ILE A 69 -23.81 13.31 -2.83
C ILE A 69 -25.10 12.90 -3.51
N ASP A 70 -25.21 13.28 -4.78
CA ASP A 70 -26.28 12.80 -5.62
C ASP A 70 -25.98 11.31 -5.74
N ASN A 71 -26.65 10.54 -4.91
CA ASN A 71 -26.65 9.08 -4.95
C ASN A 71 -27.33 8.58 -6.23
N SER A 72 -27.66 9.46 -7.19
CA SER A 72 -27.84 9.04 -8.57
C SER A 72 -26.60 8.23 -8.95
N THR A 73 -26.83 6.94 -9.17
CA THR A 73 -25.82 6.05 -9.73
C THR A 73 -25.41 6.65 -11.05
N VAL A 74 -24.32 7.42 -11.07
CA VAL A 74 -23.62 7.75 -12.29
C VAL A 74 -23.37 6.39 -12.93
N GLY A 75 -24.03 6.14 -14.08
CA GLY A 75 -23.89 4.91 -14.82
C GLY A 75 -22.44 4.76 -15.27
N LEU A 76 -21.60 4.23 -14.38
CA LEU A 76 -20.21 3.92 -14.63
C LEU A 76 -20.20 2.69 -15.51
N ASN A 77 -19.82 2.90 -16.77
CA ASN A 77 -19.61 1.80 -17.69
C ASN A 77 -18.21 1.24 -17.46
N LEU A 78 -18.10 0.31 -16.51
CA LEU A 78 -16.85 -0.42 -16.23
C LEU A 78 -16.66 -1.51 -17.29
N LYS A 79 -15.57 -1.40 -18.04
CA LYS A 79 -15.10 -2.41 -18.99
C LYS A 79 -14.00 -3.25 -18.34
N SER A 80 -14.00 -4.55 -18.60
CA SER A 80 -12.89 -5.44 -18.19
C SER A 80 -12.02 -5.76 -19.39
N ASN A 81 -10.71 -5.95 -19.17
CA ASN A 81 -9.83 -6.55 -20.17
C ASN A 81 -10.01 -8.08 -20.30
N PHE A 82 -10.88 -8.67 -19.50
CA PHE A 82 -11.10 -10.11 -19.41
C PHE A 82 -12.59 -10.42 -19.52
N GLU A 83 -12.97 -11.27 -20.47
CA GLU A 83 -14.33 -11.83 -20.51
C GLU A 83 -14.57 -12.72 -19.29
N LYS A 84 -15.79 -12.70 -18.74
CA LYS A 84 -16.11 -13.43 -17.51
C LYS A 84 -15.86 -14.92 -17.66
N GLU A 85 -16.30 -15.51 -18.77
CA GLU A 85 -16.18 -16.93 -19.08
C GLU A 85 -14.71 -17.33 -19.13
N LYS A 86 -13.88 -16.50 -19.78
CA LYS A 86 -12.42 -16.70 -19.83
C LYS A 86 -11.79 -16.61 -18.45
N PHE A 87 -12.23 -15.68 -17.60
CA PHE A 87 -11.68 -15.56 -16.25
C PHE A 87 -11.96 -16.83 -15.43
N LEU A 88 -13.17 -17.37 -15.56
CA LEU A 88 -13.55 -18.65 -14.94
C LEU A 88 -12.76 -19.84 -15.48
N GLU A 89 -12.49 -19.88 -16.79
CA GLU A 89 -11.57 -20.86 -17.39
C GLU A 89 -10.16 -20.74 -16.79
N GLY A 90 -9.64 -19.52 -16.62
CA GLY A 90 -8.37 -19.25 -15.96
C GLY A 90 -8.34 -19.77 -14.52
N VAL A 91 -9.39 -19.54 -13.74
CA VAL A 91 -9.52 -20.08 -12.38
C VAL A 91 -9.52 -21.62 -12.39
N LYS A 92 -10.24 -22.27 -13.31
CA LYS A 92 -10.22 -23.73 -13.44
C LYS A 92 -8.82 -24.26 -13.77
N ARG A 93 -8.09 -23.58 -14.64
CA ARG A 93 -6.70 -23.93 -14.99
C ARG A 93 -5.76 -23.78 -13.80
N VAL A 94 -5.88 -22.70 -13.02
CA VAL A 94 -5.13 -22.51 -11.77
C VAL A 94 -5.40 -23.66 -10.78
N LYS A 95 -6.68 -24.05 -10.60
CA LYS A 95 -7.02 -25.18 -9.74
C LYS A 95 -6.38 -26.49 -10.21
N LYS A 96 -6.31 -26.70 -11.53
CA LYS A 96 -5.64 -27.87 -12.11
C LYS A 96 -4.14 -27.88 -11.76
N TYR A 97 -3.44 -26.76 -11.94
CA TYR A 97 -2.04 -26.62 -11.53
C TYR A 97 -1.82 -26.91 -10.05
N ILE A 98 -2.76 -26.49 -9.19
CA ILE A 98 -2.69 -26.79 -7.77
C ILE A 98 -2.84 -28.28 -7.49
N THR A 99 -3.82 -28.93 -8.11
CA THR A 99 -4.04 -30.38 -7.93
C THR A 99 -2.92 -31.24 -8.50
N GLU A 100 -2.23 -30.75 -9.54
CA GLU A 100 -1.06 -31.40 -10.14
C GLU A 100 0.24 -31.13 -9.36
N GLY A 101 0.19 -30.31 -8.30
CA GLY A 101 1.32 -30.00 -7.44
C GLY A 101 2.30 -28.99 -8.03
N GLU A 102 1.92 -28.27 -9.10
CA GLU A 102 2.78 -27.24 -9.70
C GLU A 102 2.86 -25.97 -8.85
N ALA A 103 1.74 -25.57 -8.24
CA ALA A 103 1.67 -24.42 -7.35
C ALA A 103 0.75 -24.73 -6.17
N PHE A 104 0.93 -24.02 -5.07
CA PHE A 104 0.01 -24.07 -3.94
C PHE A 104 -1.06 -22.98 -4.04
N GLN A 105 -0.69 -21.82 -4.59
CA GLN A 105 -1.59 -20.68 -4.81
C GLN A 105 -1.11 -19.87 -6.01
N VAL A 106 -2.08 -19.32 -6.75
CA VAL A 106 -1.86 -18.32 -7.80
C VAL A 106 -2.90 -17.21 -7.64
N VAL A 107 -2.46 -15.96 -7.73
CA VAL A 107 -3.30 -14.77 -7.62
C VAL A 107 -3.61 -14.26 -9.02
N LEU A 108 -4.68 -14.78 -9.61
CA LEU A 108 -5.17 -14.31 -10.91
C LEU A 108 -5.86 -12.96 -10.77
N SER A 109 -5.57 -12.02 -11.67
CA SER A 109 -6.15 -10.67 -11.65
C SER A 109 -6.70 -10.27 -13.02
N GLN A 110 -7.54 -9.23 -13.03
CA GLN A 110 -8.07 -8.60 -14.23
C GLN A 110 -8.09 -7.08 -14.02
N ARG A 111 -8.08 -6.33 -15.12
CA ARG A 111 -8.08 -4.87 -15.12
C ARG A 111 -9.44 -4.35 -15.56
N PHE A 112 -10.06 -3.56 -14.69
CA PHE A 112 -11.23 -2.77 -15.02
C PHE A 112 -10.82 -1.35 -15.42
N TYR A 113 -11.55 -0.76 -16.36
CA TYR A 113 -11.34 0.62 -16.81
C TYR A 113 -12.68 1.30 -17.16
N THR A 114 -12.70 2.62 -17.04
CA THR A 114 -13.85 3.47 -17.40
C THR A 114 -13.31 4.72 -18.08
N ASP A 115 -14.02 5.17 -19.11
CA ASP A 115 -13.73 6.43 -19.82
C ASP A 115 -14.34 7.64 -19.08
N LYS A 116 -15.18 7.39 -18.05
CA LYS A 116 -15.81 8.39 -17.20
C LYS A 116 -15.17 8.39 -15.81
N PHE A 117 -14.53 9.49 -15.44
CA PHE A 117 -13.96 9.70 -14.11
C PHE A 117 -14.02 11.17 -13.71
N SER A 118 -14.18 11.45 -12.41
CA SER A 118 -14.09 12.79 -11.83
C SER A 118 -12.65 13.30 -11.83
N ASP A 119 -12.41 14.54 -11.37
CA ASP A 119 -11.03 14.99 -11.19
C ASP A 119 -10.24 14.05 -10.25
N SER A 120 -8.96 13.88 -10.56
CA SER A 120 -8.11 12.87 -9.91
C SER A 120 -7.95 13.09 -8.41
N PHE A 121 -7.99 14.35 -7.95
CA PHE A 121 -7.84 14.64 -6.53
C PHE A 121 -9.13 14.37 -5.76
N SER A 122 -10.30 14.60 -6.36
CA SER A 122 -11.60 14.19 -5.81
C SER A 122 -11.72 12.68 -5.68
N ILE A 123 -11.20 11.90 -6.63
CA ILE A 123 -11.13 10.43 -6.51
C ILE A 123 -10.30 10.05 -5.27
N TYR A 124 -9.14 10.66 -5.08
CA TYR A 124 -8.31 10.43 -3.90
C TYR A 124 -9.04 10.81 -2.59
N ARG A 125 -9.74 11.95 -2.56
CA ARG A 125 -10.53 12.38 -1.41
C ARG A 125 -11.68 11.42 -1.10
N GLY A 126 -12.42 10.99 -2.13
CA GLY A 126 -13.49 9.99 -1.98
C GLY A 126 -12.95 8.67 -1.43
N LEU A 127 -11.83 8.18 -1.98
CA LEU A 127 -11.16 6.98 -1.50
C LEU A 127 -10.69 7.11 -0.04
N ARG A 128 -10.16 8.28 0.35
CA ARG A 128 -9.77 8.59 1.74
C ARG A 128 -10.95 8.49 2.70
N THR A 129 -12.09 9.02 2.30
CA THR A 129 -13.30 9.06 3.14
C THR A 129 -13.90 7.66 3.27
N ILE A 130 -14.00 6.92 2.16
CA ILE A 130 -14.64 5.61 2.13
C ILE A 130 -13.72 4.54 2.72
N ASN A 131 -12.47 4.44 2.25
CA ASN A 131 -11.55 3.37 2.64
C ASN A 131 -10.21 3.91 3.17
N PRO A 132 -10.22 4.60 4.33
CA PRO A 132 -8.99 5.08 4.94
C PRO A 132 -8.07 3.89 5.23
N SER A 133 -6.86 3.92 4.68
CA SER A 133 -5.88 2.83 4.77
C SER A 133 -4.55 3.34 5.32
N PRO A 134 -3.71 2.47 5.90
CA PRO A 134 -2.40 2.87 6.44
C PRO A 134 -1.47 3.50 5.39
N TYR A 135 -1.60 3.11 4.12
CA TYR A 135 -0.79 3.61 3.02
C TYR A 135 -1.66 4.22 1.93
N MET A 136 -1.93 5.51 2.03
CA MET A 136 -2.60 6.25 0.98
C MET A 136 -1.61 7.09 0.17
N TYR A 137 -1.84 7.19 -1.13
CA TYR A 137 -0.95 7.90 -2.04
C TYR A 137 -1.69 8.52 -3.22
N TYR A 138 -1.17 9.68 -3.63
CA TYR A 138 -1.52 10.39 -4.85
C TYR A 138 -0.20 10.82 -5.52
N PHE A 139 0.15 10.16 -6.61
CA PHE A 139 1.31 10.51 -7.43
C PHE A 139 0.84 11.14 -8.73
N ASN A 140 1.39 12.29 -9.09
CA ASN A 140 1.02 13.01 -10.31
C ASN A 140 2.23 13.15 -11.24
N PHE A 141 2.40 12.19 -12.14
CA PHE A 141 3.52 12.15 -13.10
C PHE A 141 3.25 13.02 -14.35
N GLY A 142 2.28 13.94 -14.28
CA GLY A 142 1.82 14.72 -15.42
C GLY A 142 0.91 13.90 -16.31
N GLU A 143 1.50 13.14 -17.24
CA GLU A 143 0.80 12.33 -18.25
C GLU A 143 -0.17 11.31 -17.63
N PHE A 144 0.21 10.73 -16.50
CA PHE A 144 -0.64 9.84 -15.74
C PHE A 144 -0.52 10.09 -14.24
N LYS A 145 -1.51 9.59 -13.51
CA LYS A 145 -1.62 9.77 -12.06
C LYS A 145 -1.86 8.40 -11.43
N ILE A 146 -1.26 8.16 -10.27
CA ILE A 146 -1.47 6.94 -9.49
C ILE A 146 -2.16 7.33 -8.18
N ILE A 147 -3.34 6.78 -7.96
CA ILE A 147 -4.15 7.03 -6.77
C ILE A 147 -4.39 5.67 -6.10
N GLY A 148 -4.20 5.58 -4.79
CA GLY A 148 -4.48 4.33 -4.09
C GLY A 148 -4.52 4.43 -2.58
N ALA A 149 -5.08 3.38 -1.99
CA ALA A 149 -5.20 3.15 -0.57
C ALA A 149 -4.87 1.67 -0.32
N SER A 150 -3.61 1.39 0.07
CA SER A 150 -3.14 0.03 0.32
C SER A 150 -3.25 -0.32 1.81
N PRO A 151 -3.83 -1.47 2.16
CA PRO A 151 -3.84 -2.00 3.53
C PRO A 151 -2.52 -2.66 3.92
N GLU A 152 -1.70 -3.07 2.96
CA GLU A 152 -0.52 -3.93 3.15
C GLU A 152 0.77 -3.25 2.68
N PRO A 153 1.84 -3.22 3.49
CA PRO A 153 3.18 -2.88 3.03
C PRO A 153 3.89 -4.10 2.43
N LEU A 154 4.56 -3.92 1.29
CA LEU A 154 5.48 -4.94 0.76
C LEU A 154 6.65 -5.20 1.73
N ILE A 155 7.36 -4.13 2.11
CA ILE A 155 8.47 -4.15 3.07
C ILE A 155 8.60 -2.79 3.75
N LYS A 156 8.97 -2.82 5.04
CA LYS A 156 9.34 -1.63 5.82
C LYS A 156 10.75 -1.82 6.35
N ILE A 157 11.61 -0.83 6.13
CA ILE A 157 13.01 -0.84 6.57
C ILE A 157 13.23 0.36 7.48
N ASN A 158 13.72 0.13 8.70
CA ASN A 158 14.14 1.18 9.63
C ASN A 158 15.56 0.86 10.13
N GLY A 159 16.54 1.68 9.70
CA GLY A 159 17.95 1.35 9.84
C GLY A 159 18.25 0.00 9.19
N ARG A 160 18.61 -0.98 10.01
CA ARG A 160 18.89 -2.36 9.56
C ARG A 160 17.75 -3.34 9.86
N LYS A 161 16.68 -2.89 10.52
CA LYS A 161 15.52 -3.73 10.83
C LYS A 161 14.59 -3.74 9.62
N ILE A 162 14.29 -4.94 9.11
CA ILE A 162 13.34 -5.11 8.01
C ILE A 162 12.10 -5.85 8.49
N LEU A 163 10.98 -5.54 7.88
CA LEU A 163 9.66 -6.03 8.26
C LEU A 163 8.81 -6.24 7.01
N THR A 164 8.08 -7.36 6.97
CA THR A 164 6.94 -7.54 6.06
C THR A 164 5.73 -8.06 6.85
N CYS A 165 4.54 -7.77 6.35
CA CYS A 165 3.28 -8.08 7.02
C CYS A 165 2.36 -8.86 6.07
N PRO A 166 2.57 -10.17 5.86
CA PRO A 166 1.68 -10.95 5.02
C PRO A 166 0.25 -10.90 5.56
N ILE A 167 -0.68 -10.58 4.67
CA ILE A 167 -2.11 -10.54 4.92
C ILE A 167 -2.81 -11.61 4.07
N ALA A 168 -3.61 -12.45 4.72
CA ALA A 168 -4.47 -13.42 4.04
C ALA A 168 -5.73 -13.66 4.86
N GLY A 169 -6.71 -14.35 4.28
CA GLY A 169 -7.99 -14.53 4.92
C GLY A 169 -8.78 -13.23 5.05
N THR A 170 -10.04 -13.28 4.63
CA THR A 170 -10.90 -12.09 4.68
C THR A 170 -12.27 -12.46 5.20
N ARG A 171 -12.79 -11.63 6.10
CA ARG A 171 -14.21 -11.55 6.42
C ARG A 171 -14.66 -10.10 6.37
N ARG A 172 -15.94 -9.87 6.06
CA ARG A 172 -16.58 -8.56 6.26
C ARG A 172 -16.59 -8.20 7.74
N ARG A 173 -16.72 -6.92 8.07
CA ARG A 173 -17.02 -6.49 9.45
C ARG A 173 -18.45 -6.86 9.82
N GLY A 174 -18.66 -7.22 11.09
CA GLY A 174 -20.00 -7.50 11.62
C GLY A 174 -20.80 -6.20 11.79
N GLN A 175 -22.12 -6.26 11.63
CA GLN A 175 -23.02 -5.15 11.91
C GLN A 175 -23.16 -4.91 13.42
N THR A 176 -22.90 -5.94 14.24
CA THR A 176 -22.90 -5.86 15.70
C THR A 176 -21.57 -6.35 16.29
N PRO A 177 -21.18 -5.91 17.50
CA PRO A 177 -19.97 -6.42 18.16
C PRO A 177 -19.99 -7.94 18.37
N LYS A 178 -21.17 -8.54 18.54
CA LYS A 178 -21.34 -10.00 18.69
C LYS A 178 -21.06 -10.71 17.37
N GLU A 179 -21.65 -10.24 16.27
CA GLU A 179 -21.40 -10.78 14.93
C GLU A 179 -19.93 -10.61 14.53
N ASP A 180 -19.32 -9.45 14.82
CA ASP A 180 -17.92 -9.17 14.49
C ASP A 180 -16.95 -10.11 15.22
N ARG A 181 -17.22 -10.45 16.47
CA ARG A 181 -16.45 -11.46 17.22
C ARG A 181 -16.65 -12.87 16.67
N ALA A 182 -17.87 -13.21 16.25
CA ALA A 182 -18.16 -14.50 15.64
C ALA A 182 -17.42 -14.66 14.30
N LEU A 183 -17.45 -13.64 13.44
CA LEU A 183 -16.72 -13.62 12.16
C LEU A 183 -15.20 -13.71 12.37
N ALA A 184 -14.66 -13.04 13.39
CA ALA A 184 -13.24 -13.15 13.73
C ALA A 184 -12.86 -14.57 14.20
N SER A 185 -13.74 -15.21 14.99
CA SER A 185 -13.53 -16.57 15.48
C SER A 185 -13.63 -17.59 14.34
N ASP A 186 -14.61 -17.41 13.45
CA ASP A 186 -14.77 -18.20 12.21
C ASP A 186 -13.49 -18.13 11.35
N LEU A 187 -12.99 -16.92 11.10
CA LEU A 187 -11.76 -16.71 10.33
C LEU A 187 -10.54 -17.40 10.96
N LEU A 188 -10.42 -17.38 12.29
CA LEU A 188 -9.33 -18.05 13.02
C LEU A 188 -9.45 -19.58 13.04
N CYS A 189 -10.64 -20.11 12.81
CA CYS A 189 -10.91 -21.55 12.78
C CYS A 189 -10.94 -22.13 11.35
N ASP A 190 -11.04 -21.28 10.33
CA ASP A 190 -11.07 -21.68 8.92
C ASP A 190 -9.73 -22.34 8.51
N ARG A 191 -9.76 -23.66 8.30
CA ARG A 191 -8.58 -24.44 7.96
C ARG A 191 -7.95 -24.02 6.63
N LYS A 192 -8.77 -23.59 5.67
CA LYS A 192 -8.29 -23.18 4.35
C LYS A 192 -7.53 -21.87 4.47
N GLU A 193 -8.15 -20.86 5.09
CA GLU A 193 -7.53 -19.54 5.24
C GLU A 193 -6.26 -19.60 6.10
N LYS A 194 -6.21 -20.47 7.10
CA LYS A 194 -4.97 -20.73 7.87
C LYS A 194 -3.86 -21.33 7.02
N ALA A 195 -4.18 -22.32 6.17
CA ALA A 195 -3.20 -22.95 5.32
C ALA A 195 -2.60 -21.95 4.32
N GLU A 196 -3.47 -21.13 3.70
CA GLU A 196 -3.06 -20.06 2.78
C GLU A 196 -2.15 -19.04 3.49
N HIS A 197 -2.56 -18.58 4.68
CA HIS A 197 -1.77 -17.63 5.45
C HIS A 197 -0.41 -18.18 5.89
N ASN A 198 -0.34 -19.44 6.32
CA ASN A 198 0.91 -20.09 6.71
C ASN A 198 1.92 -20.09 5.59
N MET A 199 1.48 -20.45 4.39
CA MET A 199 2.32 -20.48 3.22
C MET A 199 2.86 -19.09 2.86
N LEU A 200 2.06 -18.03 3.00
CA LEU A 200 2.52 -16.65 2.80
C LEU A 200 3.50 -16.19 3.90
N VAL A 201 3.32 -16.66 5.14
CA VAL A 201 4.28 -16.45 6.23
C VAL A 201 5.61 -17.14 5.92
N ASP A 202 5.59 -18.38 5.44
CA ASP A 202 6.80 -19.11 5.08
C ASP A 202 7.50 -18.51 3.85
N LEU A 203 6.74 -18.07 2.85
CA LEU A 203 7.28 -17.31 1.73
C LEU A 203 7.96 -16.02 2.22
N SER A 204 7.31 -15.28 3.11
CA SER A 204 7.89 -14.08 3.73
C SER A 204 9.18 -14.39 4.49
N ARG A 205 9.23 -15.50 5.24
CA ARG A 205 10.45 -15.95 5.93
C ARG A 205 11.56 -16.29 4.96
N ASN A 206 11.25 -16.98 3.87
CA ASN A 206 12.21 -17.32 2.82
C ASN A 206 12.77 -16.04 2.17
N ASP A 207 11.89 -15.11 1.77
CA ASP A 207 12.28 -13.88 1.11
C ASP A 207 13.16 -13.00 2.02
N LEU A 208 12.82 -12.84 3.30
CA LEU A 208 13.67 -12.11 4.24
C LEU A 208 14.97 -12.87 4.54
N GLY A 209 14.91 -14.21 4.61
CA GLY A 209 16.05 -15.08 4.92
C GLY A 209 17.21 -14.95 3.94
N ARG A 210 16.93 -14.63 2.66
CA ARG A 210 17.97 -14.43 1.63
C ARG A 210 18.86 -13.20 1.88
N VAL A 211 18.34 -12.21 2.59
CA VAL A 211 19.01 -10.89 2.75
C VAL A 211 19.30 -10.53 4.20
N CYS A 212 18.68 -11.22 5.15
CA CYS A 212 18.89 -11.02 6.58
C CYS A 212 20.11 -11.76 7.11
N LYS A 213 20.64 -11.29 8.24
CA LYS A 213 21.60 -12.04 9.06
C LYS A 213 21.03 -13.40 9.42
N TYR A 214 21.90 -14.41 9.43
CA TYR A 214 21.56 -15.75 9.89
C TYR A 214 20.87 -15.72 11.26
N ASN A 215 19.81 -16.53 11.43
CA ASN A 215 18.97 -16.61 12.64
C ASN A 215 18.32 -15.30 13.14
N SER A 216 18.32 -14.23 12.34
CA SER A 216 17.66 -12.96 12.73
C SER A 216 16.18 -12.88 12.35
N VAL A 217 15.72 -13.70 11.39
CA VAL A 217 14.34 -13.68 10.92
C VAL A 217 13.41 -14.34 11.95
N LYS A 218 12.42 -13.59 12.43
CA LYS A 218 11.47 -14.00 13.48
C LYS A 218 10.05 -13.57 13.15
N ILE A 219 9.08 -14.44 13.44
CA ILE A 219 7.67 -14.07 13.43
C ILE A 219 7.35 -13.38 14.76
N LYS A 220 6.99 -12.09 14.73
CA LYS A 220 6.67 -11.29 15.92
C LYS A 220 5.19 -11.29 16.28
N LYS A 221 4.34 -11.48 15.29
CA LYS A 221 2.89 -11.56 15.41
C LYS A 221 2.45 -12.63 14.43
N TYR A 222 1.61 -13.55 14.85
CA TYR A 222 1.24 -14.71 14.07
C TYR A 222 -0.27 -14.89 14.08
N MET A 223 -0.86 -14.99 12.87
CA MET A 223 -2.27 -15.33 12.66
C MET A 223 -3.23 -14.56 13.57
N SER A 224 -3.04 -13.26 13.66
CA SER A 224 -3.92 -12.40 14.47
C SER A 224 -4.91 -11.68 13.57
N VAL A 225 -6.15 -11.53 14.04
CA VAL A 225 -7.17 -10.78 13.33
C VAL A 225 -6.92 -9.28 13.47
N GLU A 226 -6.70 -8.59 12.36
CA GLU A 226 -6.70 -7.13 12.29
C GLU A 226 -7.98 -6.63 11.62
N ARG A 227 -8.57 -5.58 12.20
CA ARG A 227 -9.85 -5.02 11.76
C ARG A 227 -9.61 -3.71 11.02
N TYR A 228 -10.11 -3.65 9.79
CA TYR A 228 -10.17 -2.46 8.96
C TYR A 228 -11.61 -1.93 8.91
N SER A 229 -11.85 -0.85 8.16
CA SER A 229 -13.16 -0.19 8.09
C SER A 229 -14.28 -1.14 7.65
N HIS A 230 -14.03 -1.95 6.61
CA HIS A 230 -15.06 -2.81 5.98
C HIS A 230 -14.77 -4.30 6.09
N VAL A 231 -13.52 -4.67 6.34
CA VAL A 231 -13.07 -6.07 6.39
C VAL A 231 -12.16 -6.32 7.59
N MET A 232 -11.92 -7.59 7.87
CA MET A 232 -10.88 -8.05 8.79
C MET A 232 -10.04 -9.14 8.12
N HIS A 233 -8.76 -9.21 8.49
CA HIS A 233 -7.80 -10.14 7.90
C HIS A 233 -6.99 -10.91 8.95
N LEU A 234 -6.48 -12.09 8.58
CA LEU A 234 -5.37 -12.70 9.29
C LEU A 234 -4.10 -11.96 8.90
N VAL A 235 -3.37 -11.49 9.91
CA VAL A 235 -2.12 -10.75 9.72
C VAL A 235 -1.04 -11.44 10.55
N SER A 236 0.13 -11.62 9.92
CA SER A 236 1.37 -11.97 10.60
C SER A 236 2.41 -10.89 10.37
N ARG A 237 3.40 -10.81 11.25
CA ARG A 237 4.49 -9.84 11.22
C ARG A 237 5.81 -10.59 11.20
N VAL A 238 6.53 -10.56 10.08
CA VAL A 238 7.83 -11.23 9.93
C VAL A 238 8.92 -10.16 9.91
N GLU A 239 9.83 -10.23 10.88
CA GLU A 239 10.91 -9.27 11.03
C GLU A 239 12.27 -9.93 10.89
N GLY A 240 13.26 -9.18 10.42
CA GLY A 240 14.65 -9.61 10.39
C GLY A 240 15.63 -8.44 10.51
N VAL A 241 16.91 -8.76 10.59
CA VAL A 241 17.98 -7.76 10.55
C VAL A 241 18.72 -7.93 9.24
N LEU A 242 18.69 -6.91 8.37
CA LEU A 242 19.38 -6.90 7.09
C LEU A 242 20.87 -7.19 7.32
N ASP A 243 21.45 -8.11 6.53
CA ASP A 243 22.87 -8.46 6.61
C ASP A 243 23.74 -7.34 6.07
N LYS A 244 24.84 -7.00 6.76
CA LYS A 244 25.69 -5.82 6.48
C LYS A 244 26.16 -5.73 5.01
N ASN A 245 26.22 -6.86 4.31
CA ASN A 245 26.61 -6.93 2.90
C ASN A 245 25.46 -6.63 1.93
N ASN A 246 24.22 -6.54 2.42
CA ASN A 246 23.02 -6.26 1.65
C ASN A 246 22.54 -4.81 1.84
N SER A 247 22.16 -4.21 0.71
CA SER A 247 21.54 -2.90 0.63
C SER A 247 20.01 -2.98 0.80
N ILE A 248 19.37 -1.82 0.94
CA ILE A 248 17.91 -1.71 0.93
C ILE A 248 17.30 -2.17 -0.41
N TYR A 249 18.05 -2.05 -1.51
CA TYR A 249 17.61 -2.47 -2.84
C TYR A 249 17.60 -3.98 -2.97
N ASP A 250 18.57 -4.68 -2.35
CA ASP A 250 18.60 -6.14 -2.30
C ASP A 250 17.42 -6.66 -1.49
N ALA A 251 17.09 -5.99 -0.38
CA ALA A 251 15.92 -6.30 0.41
C ALA A 251 14.62 -6.15 -0.39
N LEU A 252 14.47 -5.04 -1.14
CA LEU A 252 13.32 -4.80 -2.01
C LEU A 252 13.20 -5.88 -3.11
N LYS A 253 14.31 -6.21 -3.79
CA LYS A 253 14.34 -7.25 -4.82
C LYS A 253 13.94 -8.62 -4.27
N SER A 254 14.41 -8.97 -3.07
CA SER A 254 14.16 -10.28 -2.47
C SER A 254 12.67 -10.53 -2.21
N VAL A 255 11.93 -9.51 -1.80
CA VAL A 255 10.50 -9.64 -1.49
C VAL A 255 9.60 -9.40 -2.70
N PHE A 256 10.11 -8.85 -3.80
CA PHE A 256 9.30 -8.45 -4.95
C PHE A 256 9.04 -9.61 -5.94
N PRO A 257 7.83 -9.73 -6.52
CA PRO A 257 6.58 -9.13 -6.07
C PRO A 257 6.07 -9.79 -4.77
N ALA A 258 5.10 -9.16 -4.11
CA ALA A 258 4.45 -9.74 -2.93
C ALA A 258 3.82 -11.10 -3.26
N GLY A 259 3.94 -12.06 -2.33
CA GLY A 259 3.25 -13.34 -2.43
C GLY A 259 1.73 -13.19 -2.55
N THR A 260 1.16 -12.19 -1.87
CA THR A 260 -0.26 -11.84 -1.89
C THR A 260 -0.77 -11.33 -3.25
N LEU A 261 0.13 -11.01 -4.18
CA LEU A 261 -0.19 -10.58 -5.54
C LEU A 261 0.42 -11.49 -6.63
N SER A 262 1.04 -12.60 -6.26
CA SER A 262 1.66 -13.54 -7.19
C SER A 262 1.18 -14.96 -6.92
N GLY A 263 1.68 -15.57 -5.85
CA GLY A 263 1.38 -16.95 -5.49
C GLY A 263 2.54 -17.62 -4.77
N ALA A 264 2.44 -18.93 -4.65
CA ALA A 264 3.48 -19.78 -4.06
C ALA A 264 3.53 -21.13 -4.78
N PRO A 265 4.70 -21.61 -5.23
CA PRO A 265 5.98 -20.90 -5.31
C PRO A 265 5.92 -19.66 -6.22
N LYS A 266 6.62 -18.58 -5.87
CA LYS A 266 6.48 -17.25 -6.52
C LYS A 266 6.82 -17.24 -8.02
N ILE A 267 7.72 -18.11 -8.48
CA ILE A 267 8.24 -18.12 -9.86
C ILE A 267 7.36 -18.95 -10.82
N ARG A 268 6.63 -19.94 -10.30
CA ARG A 268 5.88 -20.90 -11.13
C ARG A 268 4.52 -20.36 -11.54
#